data_AF-A0A0D2LIU9-F1
#
_entry.id   AF-A0A0D2LIU9-F1
#
_cell.length_a   1.000
_cell.length_b   1.000
_cell.length_c   1.000
_cell.angle_alpha   90.00
_cell.angle_beta   90.00
_cell.angle_gamma   90.00
#
_symmetry.space_group_name_H-M   'P 1'
#
loop_
_entity.id
_entity.type
_entity.pdbx_description
1 polymer ?
#
loop_
_entity_poly.entity_id
_entity_poly.type
_entity_poly.pdbx_seq_one_letter_code
_entity_poly.pdbx_strand_id
1 'polypeptide(L)'
;MSTPDYSLYLVTGRDLLPPNKDYLTSLEESLQGGVTIVQIREKDLETNEFIDIARQSKVVCDKYNIPLLINDRIDVALTIGAAGVHLGQTDMPVEQARRLLPPDAIIGVSCNTVAHVQEAVRARVDYIGIGAVWGTQTKKLTSPIIGVRGVGAMLEALAGTDIKAVAIGGIKSTNLLRTLHGAVSVSNRALDGVAVVSDIVASPEPKQAAERLRIIISRFQAYYSTHPNGLHTSQLLTSESILDSVGRLITELRNRSPLVHQITNTVVANQSANVTLALGGSPIMATEPHEMEDMTRISGALLVNIGTMRVENVEGMVLAGTFANKFRKPIVFDPVGIGASTYRKEGVRSLLDVWQASVIKGNAGELAALAGTTEVESRGVDSVGSGFKDPETFVANLAKRERCVVVLTGPVDYISDGQRVAVLRNGPDVLAKITGSGCMLGSIIASYCATAAQLAAQDPTSENGQLFKGDMFVAAITGVLVLTVAAELAVKRSDVKGPGTFLPGLIDSLWVLEPEHVQTLAMLSIK
;
A
#
# COMPACT_ATOMS: atom_id res chain seq x y z
N MET A 1 -12.73 -16.79 28.99
CA MET A 1 -13.11 -15.45 28.49
C MET A 1 -13.13 -15.49 26.98
N SER A 2 -13.96 -14.67 26.32
CA SER A 2 -13.89 -14.47 24.86
C SER A 2 -12.55 -13.84 24.48
N THR A 3 -12.01 -14.19 23.32
CA THR A 3 -10.81 -13.56 22.76
C THR A 3 -11.04 -12.04 22.63
N PRO A 4 -10.10 -11.18 23.08
CA PRO A 4 -10.26 -9.73 22.96
C PRO A 4 -10.35 -9.28 21.50
N ASP A 5 -11.18 -8.26 21.24
CA ASP A 5 -11.24 -7.60 19.93
C ASP A 5 -10.20 -6.46 19.87
N TYR A 6 -9.18 -6.65 19.04
CA TYR A 6 -8.07 -5.71 18.87
C TYR A 6 -8.32 -4.66 17.77
N SER A 7 -9.50 -4.67 17.12
CA SER A 7 -9.80 -3.87 15.93
C SER A 7 -9.45 -2.39 16.08
N LEU A 8 -9.96 -1.74 17.13
CA LEU A 8 -9.67 -0.35 17.46
C LEU A 8 -9.16 -0.22 18.89
N TYR A 9 -7.84 -0.23 19.01
CA TYR A 9 -7.14 -0.18 20.29
C TYR A 9 -6.79 1.26 20.65
N LEU A 10 -7.39 1.80 21.71
CA LEU A 10 -7.02 3.09 22.28
C LEU A 10 -5.84 2.97 23.24
N VAL A 11 -4.79 3.76 23.02
CA VAL A 11 -3.73 3.99 24.02
C VAL A 11 -3.88 5.42 24.54
N THR A 12 -3.96 5.58 25.86
CA THR A 12 -4.19 6.90 26.47
C THR A 12 -2.97 7.81 26.37
N GLY A 13 -3.21 9.12 26.50
CA GLY A 13 -2.18 10.15 26.58
C GLY A 13 -2.80 11.44 27.12
N ARG A 14 -2.92 11.55 28.45
CA ARG A 14 -3.63 12.66 29.12
C ARG A 14 -3.05 14.03 28.80
N ASP A 15 -1.75 14.08 28.52
CA ASP A 15 -1.01 15.25 28.08
C ASP A 15 -1.47 15.81 26.72
N LEU A 16 -2.21 15.01 25.95
CA LEU A 16 -2.69 15.38 24.61
C LEU A 16 -4.14 15.86 24.60
N LEU A 17 -4.83 15.81 25.75
CA LEU A 17 -6.23 16.21 25.83
C LEU A 17 -6.38 17.69 25.43
N PRO A 18 -7.44 18.03 24.68
CA PRO A 18 -7.77 19.42 24.43
C PRO A 18 -7.95 20.20 25.74
N PRO A 19 -7.67 21.51 25.74
CA PRO A 19 -7.90 22.35 26.91
C PRO A 19 -9.33 22.17 27.46
N ASN A 20 -9.45 22.02 28.78
CA ASN A 20 -10.70 21.81 29.51
C ASN A 20 -11.44 20.50 29.21
N LYS A 21 -10.86 19.56 28.45
CA LYS A 21 -11.46 18.24 28.25
C LYS A 21 -11.13 17.34 29.44
N ASP A 22 -12.17 16.88 30.14
CA ASP A 22 -12.02 15.88 31.18
C ASP A 22 -11.60 14.52 30.58
N TYR A 23 -10.66 13.85 31.25
CA TYR A 23 -10.07 12.60 30.78
C TYR A 23 -11.08 11.45 30.77
N LEU A 24 -11.85 11.27 31.85
CA LEU A 24 -12.80 10.15 31.94
C LEU A 24 -13.95 10.32 30.96
N THR A 25 -14.40 11.56 30.77
CA THR A 25 -15.38 11.92 29.75
C THR A 25 -14.85 11.61 28.34
N SER A 26 -13.62 12.02 28.04
CA SER A 26 -12.95 11.72 26.76
C SER A 26 -12.81 10.21 26.52
N LEU A 27 -12.43 9.46 27.56
CA LEU A 27 -12.37 8.00 27.52
C LEU A 27 -13.75 7.41 27.22
N GLU A 28 -14.79 7.78 27.96
CA GLU A 28 -16.14 7.28 27.76
C GLU A 28 -16.68 7.58 26.34
N GLU A 29 -16.49 8.81 25.86
CA GLU A 29 -16.84 9.19 24.49
C GLU A 29 -16.11 8.32 23.45
N SER A 30 -14.83 8.02 23.68
CA SER A 30 -14.05 7.13 22.81
C SER A 30 -14.62 5.70 22.77
N LEU A 31 -15.05 5.16 23.92
CA LEU A 31 -15.72 3.85 23.99
C LEU A 31 -17.05 3.87 23.23
N GLN A 32 -17.84 4.93 23.38
CA GLN A 32 -19.10 5.09 22.64
C GLN A 32 -18.89 5.18 21.13
N GLY A 33 -17.72 5.63 20.67
CA GLY A 33 -17.38 5.63 19.25
C GLY A 33 -16.92 4.28 18.70
N GLY A 34 -16.70 3.31 19.59
CA GLY A 34 -16.42 1.92 19.29
C GLY A 34 -14.95 1.54 19.33
N VAL A 35 -14.20 2.14 20.26
CA VAL A 35 -12.96 1.54 20.79
C VAL A 35 -13.29 0.15 21.36
N THR A 36 -12.42 -0.83 21.12
CA THR A 36 -12.66 -2.23 21.50
C THR A 36 -11.72 -2.74 22.60
N ILE A 37 -10.62 -2.02 22.84
CA ILE A 37 -9.66 -2.28 23.93
C ILE A 37 -8.95 -0.98 24.31
N VAL A 38 -8.63 -0.82 25.60
CA VAL A 38 -7.98 0.38 26.13
C VAL A 38 -6.68 -0.01 26.84
N GLN A 39 -5.63 0.78 26.64
CA GLN A 39 -4.40 0.72 27.44
C GLN A 39 -4.14 2.07 28.09
N ILE A 40 -4.01 2.08 29.41
CA ILE A 40 -3.60 3.27 30.14
C ILE A 40 -2.09 3.37 30.14
N ARG A 41 -1.58 4.54 29.76
CA ARG A 41 -0.17 4.84 29.72
C ARG A 41 0.14 6.14 30.47
N GLU A 42 0.61 5.99 31.71
CA GLU A 42 1.09 7.08 32.56
C GLU A 42 2.56 6.79 32.92
N LYS A 43 3.51 7.57 32.40
CA LYS A 43 4.95 7.36 32.64
C LYS A 43 5.51 8.18 33.79
N ASP A 44 4.89 9.32 34.04
CA ASP A 44 5.44 10.35 34.92
C ASP A 44 4.60 10.54 36.20
N LEU A 45 3.56 9.72 36.40
CA LEU A 45 2.74 9.76 37.60
C LEU A 45 3.31 8.88 38.71
N GLU A 46 3.14 9.36 39.94
CA GLU A 46 3.36 8.56 41.13
C GLU A 46 2.38 7.38 41.17
N THR A 47 2.82 6.29 41.80
CA THR A 47 2.11 5.01 41.76
C THR A 47 0.68 5.11 42.29
N ASN A 48 0.45 5.85 43.38
CA ASN A 48 -0.89 5.97 43.95
C ASN A 48 -1.85 6.72 43.03
N GLU A 49 -1.39 7.82 42.41
CA GLU A 49 -2.18 8.58 41.44
C GLU A 49 -2.48 7.74 40.19
N PHE A 50 -1.52 6.92 39.75
CA PHE A 50 -1.73 6.01 38.63
C PHE A 50 -2.78 4.92 39.00
N ILE A 51 -2.74 4.36 40.21
CA ILE A 51 -3.75 3.41 40.66
C ILE A 51 -5.14 4.05 40.66
N ASP A 52 -5.26 5.29 41.16
CA ASP A 52 -6.55 5.97 41.26
C ASP A 52 -7.15 6.26 39.88
N ILE A 53 -6.35 6.80 38.94
CA ILE A 53 -6.84 7.05 37.57
C ILE A 53 -7.14 5.74 36.83
N ALA A 54 -6.35 4.69 37.06
CA ALA A 54 -6.57 3.38 36.45
C ALA A 54 -7.85 2.72 36.97
N ARG A 55 -8.12 2.82 38.28
CA ARG A 55 -9.35 2.32 38.90
C ARG A 55 -10.58 3.03 38.34
N GLN A 56 -10.54 4.36 38.22
CA GLN A 56 -11.65 5.13 37.64
C GLN A 56 -11.87 4.78 36.17
N SER A 57 -10.79 4.67 35.38
CA SER A 57 -10.86 4.26 33.97
C SER A 57 -11.42 2.85 33.82
N LYS A 58 -11.08 1.93 34.73
CA LYS A 58 -11.61 0.55 34.74
C LYS A 58 -13.12 0.54 34.92
N VAL A 59 -13.65 1.34 35.86
CA VAL A 59 -15.11 1.47 36.06
C VAL A 59 -15.80 1.93 34.76
N VAL A 60 -15.20 2.89 34.05
CA VAL A 60 -15.71 3.34 32.74
C VAL A 60 -15.66 2.22 31.71
N CYS A 61 -14.55 1.49 31.59
CA CYS A 61 -14.41 0.41 30.60
C CYS A 61 -15.33 -0.79 30.88
N ASP A 62 -15.46 -1.18 32.15
CA ASP A 62 -16.30 -2.30 32.58
C ASP A 62 -17.79 -2.04 32.24
N LYS A 63 -18.26 -0.78 32.30
CA LYS A 63 -19.62 -0.39 31.87
C LYS A 63 -19.94 -0.80 30.42
N TYR A 64 -18.92 -0.85 29.56
CA TYR A 64 -19.04 -1.20 28.14
C TYR A 64 -18.49 -2.61 27.82
N ASN A 65 -18.08 -3.38 28.83
CA ASN A 65 -17.40 -4.67 28.68
C ASN A 65 -16.12 -4.61 27.82
N ILE A 66 -15.38 -3.50 27.91
CA ILE A 66 -14.15 -3.29 27.14
C ILE A 66 -12.94 -3.61 28.03
N PRO A 67 -12.01 -4.49 27.60
CA PRO A 67 -10.83 -4.82 28.40
C PRO A 67 -9.90 -3.61 28.57
N LEU A 68 -9.40 -3.45 29.79
CA LEU A 68 -8.42 -2.43 30.15
C LEU A 68 -7.05 -3.08 30.43
N LEU A 69 -6.02 -2.62 29.73
CA LEU A 69 -4.62 -2.98 29.93
C LEU A 69 -3.85 -1.86 30.61
N ILE A 70 -2.80 -2.22 31.35
CA ILE A 70 -1.86 -1.27 31.94
C ILE A 70 -0.51 -1.34 31.22
N ASN A 71 0.02 -0.19 30.83
CA ASN A 71 1.35 -0.08 30.25
C ASN A 71 2.43 -0.25 31.33
N ASP A 72 3.37 -1.18 31.12
CA ASP A 72 4.62 -1.45 31.87
C ASP A 72 4.43 -1.89 33.36
N ARG A 73 3.43 -1.38 34.06
CA ARG A 73 3.24 -1.50 35.53
C ARG A 73 2.33 -2.67 35.95
N ILE A 74 2.94 -3.85 36.12
CA ILE A 74 2.26 -5.09 36.55
C ILE A 74 1.62 -4.94 37.94
N ASP A 75 2.28 -4.25 38.86
CA ASP A 75 1.79 -3.98 40.20
C ASP A 75 0.47 -3.19 40.20
N VAL A 76 0.38 -2.17 39.35
CA VAL A 76 -0.86 -1.39 39.16
C VAL A 76 -1.94 -2.27 38.53
N ALA A 77 -1.60 -3.09 37.52
CA ALA A 77 -2.53 -4.01 36.87
C ALA A 77 -3.17 -4.99 37.85
N LEU A 78 -2.35 -5.59 38.74
CA LEU A 78 -2.81 -6.48 39.80
C LEU A 78 -3.70 -5.76 40.80
N THR A 79 -3.30 -4.55 41.22
CA THR A 79 -4.01 -3.77 42.25
C THR A 79 -5.43 -3.41 41.83
N ILE A 80 -5.65 -3.11 40.54
CA ILE A 80 -6.97 -2.73 40.03
C ILE A 80 -7.74 -3.89 39.39
N GLY A 81 -7.14 -5.08 39.28
CA GLY A 81 -7.73 -6.20 38.53
C GLY A 81 -7.92 -5.86 37.05
N ALA A 82 -6.89 -5.30 36.42
CA ALA A 82 -6.88 -5.04 34.97
C ALA A 82 -6.96 -6.35 34.17
N ALA A 83 -7.40 -6.27 32.92
CA ALA A 83 -7.46 -7.43 32.03
C ALA A 83 -6.05 -7.94 31.62
N GLY A 84 -5.03 -7.10 31.79
CA GLY A 84 -3.66 -7.47 31.46
C GLY A 84 -2.70 -6.29 31.38
N VAL A 85 -1.56 -6.52 30.73
CA VAL A 85 -0.49 -5.54 30.56
C VAL A 85 0.03 -5.48 29.13
N HIS A 86 0.69 -4.38 28.81
CA HIS A 86 1.54 -4.26 27.64
C HIS A 86 2.94 -3.90 28.09
N LEU A 87 3.95 -4.62 27.59
CA LEU A 87 5.33 -4.49 28.01
C LEU A 87 6.22 -4.04 26.84
N GLY A 88 7.09 -3.07 27.10
CA GLY A 88 8.20 -2.69 26.26
C GLY A 88 9.40 -3.65 26.38
N GLN A 89 10.38 -3.45 25.50
CA GLN A 89 11.58 -4.30 25.41
C GLN A 89 12.53 -4.18 26.61
N THR A 90 12.42 -3.11 27.39
CA THR A 90 13.26 -2.83 28.57
C THR A 90 12.52 -3.05 29.89
N ASP A 91 11.25 -3.45 29.83
CA ASP A 91 10.42 -3.64 31.01
C ASP A 91 10.60 -5.05 31.60
N MET A 92 9.75 -5.44 32.54
CA MET A 92 9.79 -6.79 33.10
C MET A 92 9.67 -7.84 31.97
N PRO A 93 10.55 -8.87 31.93
CA PRO A 93 10.44 -9.84 30.86
C PRO A 93 9.17 -10.69 31.01
N VAL A 94 8.66 -11.17 29.86
CA VAL A 94 7.34 -11.82 29.75
C VAL A 94 7.21 -13.04 30.67
N GLU A 95 8.29 -13.81 30.83
CA GLU A 95 8.29 -15.00 31.68
C GLU A 95 8.01 -14.64 33.15
N GLN A 96 8.65 -13.58 33.67
CA GLN A 96 8.41 -13.10 35.03
C GLN A 96 7.01 -12.51 35.15
N ALA A 97 6.57 -11.73 34.17
CA ALA A 97 5.22 -11.16 34.16
C ALA A 97 4.14 -12.26 34.23
N ARG A 98 4.31 -13.33 33.44
CA ARG A 98 3.39 -14.48 33.42
C ARG A 98 3.35 -15.26 34.73
N ARG A 99 4.43 -15.25 35.53
CA ARG A 99 4.47 -15.85 36.88
C ARG A 99 3.72 -15.02 37.93
N LEU A 100 3.64 -13.70 37.74
CA LEU A 100 2.99 -12.78 38.69
C LEU A 100 1.52 -12.54 38.38
N LEU A 101 1.18 -12.47 37.09
CA LEU A 101 -0.17 -12.19 36.63
C LEU A 101 -1.09 -13.42 36.71
N PRO A 102 -2.41 -13.21 36.82
CA PRO A 102 -3.39 -14.28 36.68
C PRO A 102 -3.19 -15.07 35.38
N PRO A 103 -3.48 -16.39 35.35
CA PRO A 103 -3.26 -17.23 34.17
C PRO A 103 -3.96 -16.74 32.89
N ASP A 104 -5.09 -16.04 33.04
CA ASP A 104 -5.92 -15.49 31.97
C ASP A 104 -5.61 -14.02 31.63
N ALA A 105 -4.63 -13.40 32.29
CA ALA A 105 -4.24 -12.03 32.01
C ALA A 105 -3.63 -11.90 30.61
N ILE A 106 -4.05 -10.87 29.88
CA ILE A 106 -3.52 -10.57 28.54
C ILE A 106 -2.10 -9.98 28.69
N ILE A 107 -1.14 -10.49 27.93
CA ILE A 107 0.20 -9.91 27.82
C ILE A 107 0.48 -9.51 26.38
N GLY A 108 0.63 -8.21 26.17
CA GLY A 108 1.13 -7.63 24.92
C GLY A 108 2.60 -7.25 25.00
N VAL A 109 3.30 -7.28 23.87
CA VAL A 109 4.68 -6.77 23.80
C VAL A 109 4.94 -5.87 22.60
N SER A 110 5.71 -4.81 22.79
CA SER A 110 6.16 -3.94 21.68
C SER A 110 7.23 -4.63 20.83
N CYS A 111 7.02 -4.78 19.53
CA CYS A 111 7.96 -5.39 18.58
C CYS A 111 8.34 -4.41 17.47
N ASN A 112 9.66 -4.21 17.26
CA ASN A 112 10.18 -3.27 16.27
C ASN A 112 11.06 -3.97 15.22
N THR A 113 11.33 -5.25 15.42
CA THR A 113 12.17 -6.09 14.56
C THR A 113 11.60 -7.49 14.48
N VAL A 114 11.97 -8.24 13.44
CA VAL A 114 11.63 -9.67 13.32
C VAL A 114 12.15 -10.48 14.51
N ALA A 115 13.31 -10.14 15.05
CA ALA A 115 13.87 -10.81 16.23
C ALA A 115 12.99 -10.63 17.48
N HIS A 116 12.41 -9.43 17.68
CA HIS A 116 11.47 -9.22 18.78
C HIS A 116 10.21 -10.09 18.60
N VAL A 117 9.71 -10.21 17.38
CA VAL A 117 8.54 -11.05 17.08
C VAL A 117 8.83 -12.52 17.39
N GLN A 118 10.00 -13.03 16.97
CA GLN A 118 10.39 -14.40 17.26
C GLN A 118 10.49 -14.67 18.77
N GLU A 119 10.99 -13.71 19.54
CA GLU A 119 11.01 -13.81 21.00
C GLU A 119 9.60 -13.81 21.60
N ALA A 120 8.72 -12.94 21.11
CA ALA A 120 7.31 -12.89 21.51
C ALA A 120 6.59 -14.24 21.25
N VAL A 121 6.88 -14.88 20.10
CA VAL A 121 6.38 -16.22 19.77
C VAL A 121 6.88 -17.26 20.77
N ARG A 122 8.17 -17.27 21.09
CA ARG A 122 8.75 -18.17 22.10
C ARG A 122 8.11 -17.97 23.48
N ALA A 123 7.87 -16.72 23.85
CA ALA A 123 7.28 -16.35 25.12
C ALA A 123 5.75 -16.57 25.20
N ARG A 124 5.11 -16.93 24.08
CA ARG A 124 3.65 -17.17 23.98
C ARG A 124 2.83 -16.00 24.52
N VAL A 125 3.16 -14.80 24.05
CA VAL A 125 2.36 -13.60 24.33
C VAL A 125 0.99 -13.69 23.64
N ASP A 126 0.02 -12.92 24.11
CA ASP A 126 -1.32 -12.90 23.53
C ASP A 126 -1.37 -12.03 22.27
N TYR A 127 -0.59 -10.95 22.24
CA TYR A 127 -0.46 -10.08 21.07
C TYR A 127 0.86 -9.31 21.04
N ILE A 128 1.18 -8.74 19.87
CA ILE A 128 2.29 -7.81 19.69
C ILE A 128 1.81 -6.46 19.17
N GLY A 129 2.45 -5.38 19.63
CA GLY A 129 2.33 -4.04 19.07
C GLY A 129 3.50 -3.73 18.15
N ILE A 130 3.25 -3.52 16.85
CA ILE A 130 4.27 -3.26 15.83
C ILE A 130 4.37 -1.75 15.59
N GLY A 131 5.51 -1.12 15.87
CA GLY A 131 5.66 0.31 15.61
C GLY A 131 7.00 0.93 16.01
N ALA A 132 7.24 2.21 15.71
CA ALA A 132 6.31 3.13 15.06
C ALA A 132 6.18 2.87 13.56
N VAL A 133 4.95 2.75 13.06
CA VAL A 133 4.68 2.52 11.63
C VAL A 133 4.83 3.81 10.82
N TRP A 134 4.32 4.92 11.34
CA TRP A 134 4.46 6.26 10.77
C TRP A 134 5.31 7.16 11.65
N GLY A 135 5.75 8.29 11.11
CA GLY A 135 6.30 9.38 11.93
C GLY A 135 5.26 9.88 12.93
N THR A 136 5.69 10.16 14.16
CA THR A 136 4.78 10.63 15.22
C THR A 136 5.47 11.72 16.03
N GLN A 137 4.73 12.78 16.37
CA GLN A 137 5.18 13.78 17.34
C GLN A 137 4.86 13.38 18.80
N THR A 138 4.05 12.35 19.00
CA THR A 138 3.51 11.95 20.31
C THR A 138 4.53 11.28 21.24
N LYS A 139 5.71 10.89 20.73
CA LYS A 139 6.83 10.34 21.51
C LYS A 139 8.16 10.77 20.88
N LYS A 140 9.20 10.98 21.70
CA LYS A 140 10.59 10.87 21.21
C LYS A 140 10.77 9.45 20.68
N LEU A 141 11.01 9.30 19.38
CA LEU A 141 11.22 8.00 18.77
C LEU A 141 12.49 7.37 19.37
N THR A 142 12.32 6.28 20.13
CA THR A 142 13.43 5.47 20.65
C THR A 142 13.88 4.39 19.66
N SER A 143 13.15 4.24 18.55
CA SER A 143 13.43 3.28 17.49
C SER A 143 13.08 3.88 16.12
N PRO A 144 13.72 3.42 15.03
CA PRO A 144 13.43 3.90 13.68
C PRO A 144 11.97 3.68 13.28
N ILE A 145 11.45 4.52 12.39
CA ILE A 145 10.15 4.31 11.75
C ILE A 145 10.24 3.08 10.86
N ILE A 146 9.34 2.13 11.08
CA ILE A 146 9.31 0.86 10.36
C ILE A 146 8.80 1.08 8.92
N GLY A 147 7.80 1.96 8.76
CA GLY A 147 7.04 2.12 7.52
C GLY A 147 5.98 1.04 7.38
N VAL A 148 4.90 1.30 6.63
CA VAL A 148 3.81 0.33 6.48
C VAL A 148 4.30 -0.96 5.83
N ARG A 149 5.18 -0.86 4.82
CA ARG A 149 5.72 -2.04 4.13
C ARG A 149 6.59 -2.89 5.05
N GLY A 150 7.29 -2.26 5.99
CA GLY A 150 8.15 -2.94 6.97
C GLY A 150 7.38 -3.86 7.92
N VAL A 151 6.08 -3.62 8.13
CA VAL A 151 5.21 -4.45 8.98
C VAL A 151 5.08 -5.88 8.43
N GLY A 152 5.11 -6.05 7.09
CA GLY A 152 4.89 -7.34 6.44
C GLY A 152 5.85 -8.45 6.88
N ALA A 153 7.13 -8.12 7.08
CA ALA A 153 8.13 -9.09 7.54
C ALA A 153 7.88 -9.56 9.00
N MET A 154 7.34 -8.68 9.85
CA MET A 154 6.96 -9.02 11.22
C MET A 154 5.70 -9.88 11.25
N LEU A 155 4.73 -9.61 10.37
CA LEU A 155 3.56 -10.47 10.19
C LEU A 155 3.95 -11.85 9.64
N GLU A 156 4.90 -11.93 8.72
CA GLU A 156 5.40 -13.21 8.22
C GLU A 156 6.02 -14.06 9.34
N ALA A 157 6.78 -13.44 10.25
CA ALA A 157 7.36 -14.13 11.40
C ALA A 157 6.32 -14.64 12.41
N LEU A 158 5.09 -14.13 12.36
CA LEU A 158 3.96 -14.66 13.14
C LEU A 158 3.18 -15.76 12.41
N ALA A 159 3.40 -15.97 11.10
CA ALA A 159 2.61 -16.91 10.30
C ALA A 159 2.52 -18.31 10.97
N GLY A 160 1.32 -18.87 11.03
CA GLY A 160 1.06 -20.14 11.72
C GLY A 160 0.86 -20.05 13.24
N THR A 161 0.93 -18.86 13.84
CA THR A 161 0.61 -18.64 15.27
C THR A 161 -0.73 -17.93 15.46
N ASP A 162 -1.35 -18.11 16.62
CA ASP A 162 -2.59 -17.41 17.03
C ASP A 162 -2.36 -16.03 17.67
N ILE A 163 -1.09 -15.61 17.78
CA ILE A 163 -0.69 -14.34 18.40
C ILE A 163 -1.21 -13.17 17.58
N LYS A 164 -1.92 -12.25 18.24
CA LYS A 164 -2.53 -11.11 17.56
C LYS A 164 -1.51 -10.02 17.24
N ALA A 165 -1.73 -9.25 16.17
CA ALA A 165 -0.85 -8.17 15.76
C ALA A 165 -1.60 -6.86 15.60
N VAL A 166 -1.16 -5.82 16.33
CA VAL A 166 -1.67 -4.45 16.19
C VAL A 166 -0.57 -3.52 15.73
N ALA A 167 -0.84 -2.69 14.73
CA ALA A 167 0.09 -1.63 14.31
C ALA A 167 -0.07 -0.40 15.21
N ILE A 168 1.02 0.29 15.55
CA ILE A 168 1.00 1.50 16.37
C ILE A 168 2.00 2.54 15.85
N GLY A 169 1.72 3.81 16.15
CA GLY A 169 2.64 4.93 15.94
C GLY A 169 2.28 5.73 14.70
N GLY A 170 1.76 6.95 14.94
CA GLY A 170 1.43 7.93 13.90
C GLY A 170 0.24 7.53 13.01
N ILE A 171 -0.51 6.51 13.41
CA ILE A 171 -1.75 6.10 12.75
C ILE A 171 -2.84 7.15 13.01
N LYS A 172 -3.50 7.54 11.93
CA LYS A 172 -4.53 8.58 11.84
C LYS A 172 -5.62 8.08 10.90
N SER A 173 -6.83 8.63 11.00
CA SER A 173 -7.91 8.36 10.05
C SER A 173 -7.50 8.62 8.59
N THR A 174 -6.59 9.56 8.34
CA THR A 174 -6.07 9.88 7.00
C THR A 174 -5.10 8.85 6.42
N ASN A 175 -4.45 8.02 7.23
CA ASN A 175 -3.48 7.00 6.79
C ASN A 175 -3.85 5.56 7.20
N LEU A 176 -4.98 5.40 7.90
CA LEU A 176 -5.44 4.12 8.41
C LEU A 176 -5.69 3.11 7.29
N LEU A 177 -6.35 3.52 6.20
CA LEU A 177 -6.62 2.60 5.09
C LEU A 177 -5.32 2.11 4.43
N ARG A 178 -4.33 3.00 4.24
CA ARG A 178 -2.99 2.62 3.76
C ARG A 178 -2.33 1.64 4.71
N THR A 179 -2.45 1.87 6.02
CA THR A 179 -1.89 1.01 7.07
C THR A 179 -2.50 -0.38 7.01
N LEU A 180 -3.83 -0.49 7.05
CA LEU A 180 -4.55 -1.77 7.04
C LEU A 180 -4.29 -2.55 5.75
N HIS A 181 -4.27 -1.85 4.61
CA HIS A 181 -4.08 -2.50 3.33
C HIS A 181 -2.65 -3.00 3.18
N GLY A 182 -1.63 -2.14 3.19
CA GLY A 182 -0.27 -2.59 2.85
C GLY A 182 0.54 -3.21 4.00
N ALA A 183 0.02 -3.26 5.23
CA ALA A 183 0.61 -4.07 6.29
C ALA A 183 0.16 -5.53 6.16
N VAL A 184 0.74 -6.25 5.21
CA VAL A 184 0.46 -7.66 4.96
C VAL A 184 1.76 -8.44 4.80
N SER A 185 1.74 -9.71 5.18
CA SER A 185 2.82 -10.65 4.87
C SER A 185 2.67 -11.26 3.47
N VAL A 186 3.72 -11.94 2.99
CA VAL A 186 3.67 -12.69 1.71
C VAL A 186 2.76 -13.91 1.79
N SER A 187 2.58 -14.47 3.00
CA SER A 187 1.59 -15.51 3.33
C SER A 187 0.18 -14.97 3.58
N ASN A 188 -0.07 -13.68 3.28
CA ASN A 188 -1.37 -13.03 3.41
C ASN A 188 -1.88 -12.86 4.86
N ARG A 189 -0.98 -12.91 5.86
CA ARG A 189 -1.29 -12.53 7.24
C ARG A 189 -1.44 -11.01 7.31
N ALA A 190 -2.56 -10.55 7.83
CA ALA A 190 -2.86 -9.13 8.03
C ALA A 190 -2.82 -8.77 9.54
N LEU A 191 -2.96 -7.48 9.84
CA LEU A 191 -3.15 -6.99 11.20
C LEU A 191 -4.52 -7.43 11.76
N ASP A 192 -4.55 -7.73 13.07
CA ASP A 192 -5.80 -7.93 13.82
C ASP A 192 -6.42 -6.60 14.27
N GLY A 193 -5.66 -5.50 14.20
CA GLY A 193 -6.17 -4.15 14.42
C GLY A 193 -5.09 -3.08 14.47
N VAL A 194 -5.46 -1.90 14.96
CA VAL A 194 -4.57 -0.75 15.06
C VAL A 194 -4.69 -0.09 16.42
N ALA A 195 -3.56 0.37 16.95
CA ALA A 195 -3.50 1.15 18.16
C ALA A 195 -3.33 2.64 17.84
N VAL A 196 -4.24 3.46 18.37
CA VAL A 196 -4.36 4.89 18.09
C VAL A 196 -4.28 5.68 19.39
N VAL A 197 -3.57 6.81 19.35
CA VAL A 197 -3.43 7.74 20.48
C VAL A 197 -4.04 9.08 20.09
N SER A 198 -3.27 9.92 19.40
CA SER A 198 -3.59 11.34 19.22
C SER A 198 -4.70 11.61 18.20
N ASP A 199 -5.11 10.65 17.36
CA ASP A 199 -6.28 10.87 16.48
C ASP A 199 -7.59 10.90 17.28
N ILE A 200 -7.62 10.20 18.42
CA ILE A 200 -8.79 10.14 19.32
C ILE A 200 -8.57 11.10 20.49
N VAL A 201 -7.48 10.94 21.24
CA VAL A 201 -7.28 11.63 22.53
C VAL A 201 -7.13 13.14 22.36
N ALA A 202 -6.49 13.60 21.27
CA ALA A 202 -6.33 15.03 21.00
C ALA A 202 -7.50 15.65 20.24
N SER A 203 -8.55 14.86 19.94
CA SER A 203 -9.75 15.36 19.28
C SER A 203 -10.62 16.11 20.30
N PRO A 204 -11.22 17.26 19.93
CA PRO A 204 -12.30 17.86 20.73
C PRO A 204 -13.56 16.97 20.76
N GLU A 205 -13.70 16.07 19.78
CA GLU A 205 -14.82 15.15 19.61
C GLU A 205 -14.32 13.68 19.54
N PRO A 206 -13.84 13.10 20.66
CA PRO A 206 -13.29 11.74 20.72
C PRO A 206 -14.22 10.66 20.17
N LYS A 207 -15.53 10.76 20.46
CA LYS A 207 -16.55 9.84 19.94
C LYS A 207 -16.54 9.79 18.41
N GLN A 208 -16.65 10.95 17.76
CA GLN A 208 -16.68 11.03 16.29
C GLN A 208 -15.34 10.60 15.68
N ALA A 209 -14.22 10.89 16.34
CA ALA A 209 -12.91 10.43 15.91
C ALA A 209 -12.82 8.89 15.93
N ALA A 210 -13.22 8.26 17.02
CA ALA A 210 -13.27 6.80 17.14
C ALA A 210 -14.27 6.16 16.14
N GLU A 211 -15.45 6.75 15.95
CA GLU A 211 -16.45 6.28 14.98
C GLU A 211 -15.88 6.27 13.55
N ARG A 212 -15.16 7.34 13.17
CA ARG A 212 -14.52 7.44 11.85
C ARG A 212 -13.52 6.32 11.61
N LEU A 213 -12.68 6.03 12.60
CA LEU A 213 -11.68 4.94 12.54
C LEU A 213 -12.38 3.57 12.45
N ARG A 214 -13.38 3.32 13.30
CA ARG A 214 -14.18 2.08 13.27
C ARG A 214 -14.88 1.86 11.93
N ILE A 215 -15.42 2.91 11.31
CA ILE A 215 -16.05 2.83 9.99
C ILE A 215 -15.02 2.43 8.93
N ILE A 216 -13.82 3.01 8.96
CA ILE A 216 -12.74 2.63 8.03
C ILE A 216 -12.35 1.16 8.23
N ILE A 217 -12.15 0.71 9.48
CA ILE A 217 -11.79 -0.68 9.80
C ILE A 217 -12.87 -1.65 9.33
N SER A 218 -14.13 -1.42 9.69
CA SER A 218 -15.22 -2.34 9.35
C SER A 218 -15.48 -2.45 7.85
N ARG A 219 -15.40 -1.33 7.12
CA ARG A 219 -15.50 -1.32 5.65
C ARG A 219 -14.33 -2.05 4.99
N PHE A 220 -13.12 -1.85 5.50
CA PHE A 220 -11.94 -2.57 5.01
C PHE A 220 -12.04 -4.08 5.28
N GLN A 221 -12.47 -4.49 6.47
CA GLN A 221 -12.68 -5.90 6.81
C GLN A 221 -13.76 -6.56 5.93
N ALA A 222 -14.87 -5.87 5.68
CA ALA A 222 -15.93 -6.36 4.77
C ALA A 222 -15.41 -6.51 3.33
N TYR A 223 -14.63 -5.52 2.86
CA TYR A 223 -13.96 -5.59 1.57
C TYR A 223 -13.01 -6.78 1.49
N TYR A 224 -12.12 -6.93 2.47
CA TYR A 224 -11.10 -7.96 2.49
C TYR A 224 -11.69 -9.38 2.63
N SER A 225 -12.81 -9.52 3.33
CA SER A 225 -13.53 -10.81 3.43
C SER A 225 -14.05 -11.32 2.08
N THR A 226 -14.32 -10.41 1.14
CA THR A 226 -14.74 -10.76 -0.24
C THR A 226 -13.58 -10.74 -1.23
N HIS A 227 -12.49 -10.06 -0.89
CA HIS A 227 -11.29 -9.90 -1.74
C HIS A 227 -10.04 -10.16 -0.88
N PRO A 228 -9.75 -11.42 -0.52
CA PRO A 228 -8.70 -11.75 0.45
C PRO A 228 -7.29 -11.40 0.00
N ASN A 229 -7.07 -11.01 -1.26
CA ASN A 229 -5.78 -10.51 -1.73
C ASN A 229 -5.71 -8.97 -1.78
N GLY A 230 -6.81 -8.28 -1.48
CA GLY A 230 -6.94 -6.82 -1.53
C GLY A 230 -6.94 -6.23 -2.94
N LEU A 231 -6.97 -7.07 -3.96
CA LEU A 231 -7.13 -6.68 -5.35
C LEU A 231 -8.50 -7.15 -5.84
N HIS A 232 -9.15 -6.33 -6.66
CA HIS A 232 -10.33 -6.75 -7.39
C HIS A 232 -9.93 -7.73 -8.49
N THR A 233 -10.09 -9.02 -8.21
CA THR A 233 -9.89 -10.07 -9.20
C THR A 233 -11.24 -10.63 -9.64
N SER A 234 -11.43 -10.73 -10.96
CA SER A 234 -12.52 -11.52 -11.54
C SER A 234 -12.20 -13.03 -11.48
N GLN A 235 -13.22 -13.87 -11.68
CA GLN A 235 -13.13 -15.35 -11.73
C GLN A 235 -12.03 -15.87 -12.67
N LEU A 236 -11.73 -17.18 -12.61
CA LEU A 236 -10.79 -17.88 -13.51
C LEU A 236 -10.84 -17.31 -14.94
N LEU A 237 -9.81 -16.55 -15.30
CA LEU A 237 -9.69 -15.91 -16.60
C LEU A 237 -8.92 -16.84 -17.54
N THR A 238 -9.53 -17.20 -18.67
CA THR A 238 -8.83 -17.81 -19.80
C THR A 238 -8.11 -16.72 -20.60
N SER A 239 -7.07 -17.08 -21.37
CA SER A 239 -6.44 -16.13 -22.31
C SER A 239 -7.47 -15.45 -23.22
N GLU A 240 -8.47 -16.18 -23.70
CA GLU A 240 -9.56 -15.65 -24.54
C GLU A 240 -10.37 -14.57 -23.81
N SER A 241 -10.84 -14.85 -22.59
CA SER A 241 -11.61 -13.87 -21.80
C SER A 241 -10.82 -12.60 -21.45
N ILE A 242 -9.50 -12.72 -21.31
CA ILE A 242 -8.62 -11.58 -21.12
C ILE A 242 -8.53 -10.78 -22.41
N LEU A 243 -8.34 -11.42 -23.56
CA LEU A 243 -8.27 -10.74 -24.85
C LEU A 243 -9.59 -10.04 -25.22
N ASP A 244 -10.74 -10.58 -24.82
CA ASP A 244 -12.04 -9.89 -24.92
C ASP A 244 -12.07 -8.62 -24.06
N SER A 245 -11.60 -8.73 -22.82
CA SER A 245 -11.53 -7.60 -21.89
C SER A 245 -10.51 -6.54 -22.33
N VAL A 246 -9.40 -6.96 -22.92
CA VAL A 246 -8.38 -6.10 -23.57
C VAL A 246 -9.04 -5.32 -24.70
N GLY A 247 -9.76 -6.00 -25.61
CA GLY A 247 -10.46 -5.35 -26.71
C GLY A 247 -11.47 -4.31 -26.22
N ARG A 248 -12.26 -4.66 -25.19
CA ARG A 248 -13.19 -3.71 -24.54
C ARG A 248 -12.47 -2.49 -23.96
N LEU A 249 -11.34 -2.67 -23.28
CA LEU A 249 -10.58 -1.55 -22.71
C LEU A 249 -10.01 -0.62 -23.79
N ILE A 250 -9.56 -1.16 -24.93
CA ILE A 250 -9.10 -0.36 -26.08
C ILE A 250 -10.24 0.53 -26.59
N THR A 251 -11.43 -0.03 -26.80
CA THR A 251 -12.60 0.74 -27.23
C THR A 251 -13.03 1.78 -26.20
N GLU A 252 -13.12 1.38 -24.92
CA GLU A 252 -13.62 2.27 -23.85
C GLU A 252 -12.67 3.41 -23.51
N LEU A 253 -11.35 3.24 -23.69
CA LEU A 253 -10.40 4.33 -23.51
C LEU A 253 -10.68 5.45 -24.51
N ARG A 254 -10.89 5.12 -25.79
CA ARG A 254 -11.23 6.11 -26.83
C ARG A 254 -12.58 6.79 -26.57
N ASN A 255 -13.58 6.04 -26.10
CA ASN A 255 -14.90 6.58 -25.80
C ASN A 255 -14.90 7.55 -24.60
N ARG A 256 -14.05 7.30 -23.60
CA ARG A 256 -14.07 8.05 -22.33
C ARG A 256 -13.02 9.15 -22.26
N SER A 257 -11.95 9.04 -23.04
CA SER A 257 -10.81 9.96 -23.04
C SER A 257 -10.33 10.35 -21.62
N PRO A 258 -9.89 9.37 -20.81
CA PRO A 258 -9.55 9.64 -19.42
C PRO A 258 -8.38 10.62 -19.30
N LEU A 259 -8.47 11.53 -18.33
CA LEU A 259 -7.36 12.39 -17.92
C LEU A 259 -6.34 11.57 -17.12
N VAL A 260 -5.07 11.56 -17.53
CA VAL A 260 -3.97 10.85 -16.87
C VAL A 260 -2.96 11.86 -16.36
N HIS A 261 -2.85 11.98 -15.04
CA HIS A 261 -1.86 12.83 -14.40
C HIS A 261 -0.53 12.10 -14.36
N GLN A 262 0.52 12.72 -14.89
CA GLN A 262 1.83 12.10 -15.06
C GLN A 262 2.91 12.97 -14.42
N ILE A 263 3.47 12.48 -13.32
CA ILE A 263 4.70 13.00 -12.73
C ILE A 263 5.83 12.14 -13.27
N THR A 264 6.43 12.58 -14.37
CA THR A 264 7.45 11.81 -15.10
C THR A 264 8.73 12.60 -15.30
N ASN A 265 9.71 11.96 -15.93
CA ASN A 265 11.00 12.56 -16.19
C ASN A 265 11.02 13.44 -17.43
N THR A 266 11.89 14.45 -17.42
CA THR A 266 11.98 15.44 -18.49
C THR A 266 12.46 14.86 -19.83
N VAL A 267 13.10 13.68 -19.82
CA VAL A 267 13.61 13.02 -21.03
C VAL A 267 12.48 12.47 -21.88
N VAL A 268 11.38 12.03 -21.26
CA VAL A 268 10.30 11.29 -21.91
C VAL A 268 8.93 11.95 -21.78
N ALA A 269 8.83 13.12 -21.17
CA ALA A 269 7.56 13.81 -20.91
C ALA A 269 6.75 14.04 -22.20
N ASN A 270 7.42 14.48 -23.27
CA ASN A 270 6.77 14.70 -24.56
C ASN A 270 6.27 13.38 -25.18
N GLN A 271 7.10 12.34 -25.19
CA GLN A 271 6.73 11.02 -25.70
C GLN A 271 5.57 10.43 -24.91
N SER A 272 5.59 10.56 -23.58
CA SER A 272 4.55 10.10 -22.66
C SER A 272 3.22 10.81 -22.92
N ALA A 273 3.25 12.12 -23.16
CA ALA A 273 2.08 12.88 -23.57
C ALA A 273 1.53 12.39 -24.92
N ASN A 274 2.40 12.26 -25.92
CA ASN A 274 2.01 11.87 -27.28
C ASN A 274 1.44 10.45 -27.34
N VAL A 275 1.99 9.47 -26.62
CA VAL A 275 1.38 8.13 -26.58
C VAL A 275 0.01 8.15 -25.89
N THR A 276 -0.16 8.97 -24.85
CA THR A 276 -1.46 9.11 -24.17
C THR A 276 -2.52 9.67 -25.12
N LEU A 277 -2.16 10.72 -25.88
CA LEU A 277 -3.02 11.31 -26.91
C LEU A 277 -3.29 10.32 -28.05
N ALA A 278 -2.28 9.57 -28.49
CA ALA A 278 -2.40 8.61 -29.57
C ALA A 278 -3.42 7.50 -29.24
N LEU A 279 -3.50 7.07 -27.98
CA LEU A 279 -4.51 6.11 -27.53
C LEU A 279 -5.93 6.70 -27.50
N GLY A 280 -6.07 8.02 -27.41
CA GLY A 280 -7.34 8.71 -27.20
C GLY A 280 -7.56 9.23 -25.77
N GLY A 281 -6.56 9.13 -24.88
CA GLY A 281 -6.59 9.72 -23.54
C GLY A 281 -6.13 11.18 -23.52
N SER A 282 -6.19 11.81 -22.35
CA SER A 282 -5.72 13.19 -22.15
C SER A 282 -4.59 13.23 -21.11
N PRO A 283 -3.35 13.62 -21.47
CA PRO A 283 -2.25 13.73 -20.51
C PRO A 283 -2.25 15.09 -19.80
N ILE A 284 -1.84 15.09 -18.52
CA ILE A 284 -1.47 16.33 -17.81
C ILE A 284 -0.19 16.14 -17.00
N MET A 285 0.72 17.10 -17.10
CA MET A 285 2.09 17.06 -16.55
C MET A 285 2.22 18.10 -15.43
N ALA A 286 1.60 17.84 -14.28
CA ALA A 286 1.59 18.71 -13.12
C ALA A 286 2.54 18.17 -12.03
N THR A 287 3.39 19.01 -11.46
CA THR A 287 4.34 18.59 -10.41
C THR A 287 4.34 19.49 -9.17
N GLU A 288 3.62 20.61 -9.21
CA GLU A 288 3.57 21.59 -8.13
C GLU A 288 2.75 21.08 -6.92
N PRO A 289 3.33 20.92 -5.72
CA PRO A 289 2.62 20.49 -4.51
C PRO A 289 1.25 21.16 -4.28
N HIS A 290 1.15 22.47 -4.56
CA HIS A 290 -0.03 23.28 -4.24
C HIS A 290 -1.26 22.96 -5.09
N GLU A 291 -1.11 22.35 -6.27
CA GLU A 291 -2.23 21.97 -7.16
C GLU A 291 -2.58 20.47 -7.08
N MET A 292 -1.86 19.67 -6.27
CA MET A 292 -1.98 18.21 -6.28
C MET A 292 -3.37 17.70 -5.87
N GLU A 293 -4.05 18.37 -4.93
CA GLU A 293 -5.42 17.95 -4.54
C GLU A 293 -6.40 18.13 -5.69
N ASP A 294 -6.38 19.31 -6.32
CA ASP A 294 -7.28 19.67 -7.42
C ASP A 294 -7.03 18.79 -8.64
N MET A 295 -5.75 18.63 -9.01
CA MET A 295 -5.33 17.82 -10.15
C MET A 295 -5.75 16.36 -9.98
N THR A 296 -5.50 15.80 -8.80
CA THR A 296 -5.78 14.38 -8.56
C THR A 296 -7.28 14.10 -8.53
N ARG A 297 -8.10 15.04 -8.03
CA ARG A 297 -9.56 14.92 -7.99
C ARG A 297 -10.16 14.68 -9.37
N ILE A 298 -9.69 15.43 -10.38
CA ILE A 298 -10.19 15.35 -11.76
C ILE A 298 -9.52 14.26 -12.59
N SER A 299 -8.31 13.82 -12.23
CA SER A 299 -7.60 12.75 -12.94
C SER A 299 -8.33 11.40 -12.83
N GLY A 300 -8.20 10.56 -13.86
CA GLY A 300 -8.64 9.17 -13.86
C GLY A 300 -7.63 8.21 -13.25
N ALA A 301 -6.33 8.51 -13.40
CA ALA A 301 -5.21 7.77 -12.80
C ALA A 301 -3.99 8.69 -12.63
N LEU A 302 -3.05 8.25 -11.79
CA LEU A 302 -1.76 8.89 -11.57
C LEU A 302 -0.63 7.96 -12.04
N LEU A 303 0.30 8.48 -12.85
CA LEU A 303 1.60 7.89 -13.10
C LEU A 303 2.66 8.64 -12.29
N VAL A 304 3.43 7.90 -11.48
CA VAL A 304 4.63 8.43 -10.80
C VAL A 304 5.85 7.70 -11.33
N ASN A 305 6.75 8.44 -11.98
CA ASN A 305 8.01 7.95 -12.53
C ASN A 305 9.18 8.76 -11.95
N ILE A 306 10.15 8.07 -11.34
CA ILE A 306 11.26 8.72 -10.63
C ILE A 306 12.51 8.97 -11.48
N GLY A 307 12.41 8.88 -12.82
CA GLY A 307 13.55 8.92 -13.74
C GLY A 307 14.45 10.14 -13.55
N THR A 308 13.87 11.32 -13.30
CA THR A 308 14.59 12.55 -12.92
C THR A 308 14.12 13.07 -11.58
N MET A 309 14.16 12.21 -10.55
CA MET A 309 13.83 12.59 -9.18
C MET A 309 14.75 13.71 -8.69
N ARG A 310 14.14 14.79 -8.19
CA ARG A 310 14.79 15.92 -7.54
C ARG A 310 14.08 16.21 -6.24
N VAL A 311 14.79 16.81 -5.28
CA VAL A 311 14.23 17.11 -3.94
C VAL A 311 12.94 17.91 -4.06
N GLU A 312 12.88 18.85 -5.00
CA GLU A 312 11.75 19.75 -5.19
C GLU A 312 10.49 19.03 -5.70
N ASN A 313 10.64 17.91 -6.42
CA ASN A 313 9.50 17.18 -6.99
C ASN A 313 9.01 16.03 -6.09
N VAL A 314 9.79 15.63 -5.07
CA VAL A 314 9.41 14.53 -4.17
C VAL A 314 8.15 14.88 -3.38
N GLU A 315 8.02 16.13 -2.91
CA GLU A 315 6.83 16.57 -2.19
C GLU A 315 5.57 16.47 -3.07
N GLY A 316 5.67 16.90 -4.33
CA GLY A 316 4.59 16.74 -5.31
C GLY A 316 4.19 15.28 -5.51
N MET A 317 5.17 14.37 -5.62
CA MET A 317 4.91 12.92 -5.71
C MET A 317 4.22 12.33 -4.47
N VAL A 318 4.63 12.79 -3.27
CA VAL A 318 4.03 12.38 -2.00
C VAL A 318 2.57 12.83 -1.92
N LEU A 319 2.31 14.11 -2.21
CA LEU A 319 0.95 14.67 -2.16
C LEU A 319 0.04 14.08 -3.24
N ALA A 320 0.51 13.98 -4.49
CA ALA A 320 -0.24 13.36 -5.58
C ALA A 320 -0.68 11.93 -5.22
N GLY A 321 0.25 11.10 -4.75
CA GLY A 321 -0.08 9.73 -4.36
C GLY A 321 -1.03 9.65 -3.16
N THR A 322 -0.85 10.54 -2.18
CA THR A 322 -1.75 10.64 -1.01
C THR A 322 -3.18 10.99 -1.44
N PHE A 323 -3.33 12.02 -2.28
CA PHE A 323 -4.63 12.41 -2.81
C PHE A 323 -5.21 11.37 -3.78
N ALA A 324 -4.37 10.65 -4.52
CA ALA A 324 -4.83 9.59 -5.43
C ALA A 324 -5.45 8.45 -4.63
N ASN A 325 -4.80 8.01 -3.56
CA ASN A 325 -5.39 7.04 -2.64
C ASN A 325 -6.67 7.57 -1.97
N LYS A 326 -6.67 8.82 -1.48
CA LYS A 326 -7.85 9.48 -0.88
C LYS A 326 -9.04 9.50 -1.84
N PHE A 327 -8.81 9.84 -3.11
CA PHE A 327 -9.84 9.93 -4.15
C PHE A 327 -10.05 8.62 -4.91
N ARG A 328 -9.48 7.50 -4.43
CA ARG A 328 -9.63 6.17 -5.01
C ARG A 328 -9.25 6.13 -6.50
N LYS A 329 -8.15 6.79 -6.85
CA LYS A 329 -7.53 6.79 -8.18
C LYS A 329 -6.41 5.75 -8.20
N PRO A 330 -6.32 4.92 -9.27
CA PRO A 330 -5.22 4.00 -9.40
C PRO A 330 -3.90 4.74 -9.62
N ILE A 331 -2.82 4.19 -9.04
CA ILE A 331 -1.45 4.71 -9.17
C ILE A 331 -0.60 3.68 -9.92
N VAL A 332 -0.01 4.10 -11.03
CA VAL A 332 1.05 3.35 -11.72
C VAL A 332 2.39 3.93 -11.28
N PHE A 333 3.27 3.07 -10.76
CA PHE A 333 4.58 3.46 -10.28
C PHE A 333 5.69 2.84 -11.12
N ASP A 334 6.60 3.69 -11.61
CA ASP A 334 7.75 3.33 -12.42
C ASP A 334 9.05 3.75 -11.67
N PRO A 335 9.67 2.82 -10.92
CA PRO A 335 10.83 3.09 -10.05
C PRO A 335 12.13 3.19 -10.87
N VAL A 336 12.13 4.01 -11.93
CA VAL A 336 13.22 4.08 -12.91
C VAL A 336 14.58 4.23 -12.24
N GLY A 337 15.47 3.29 -12.52
CA GLY A 337 16.84 3.29 -12.00
C GLY A 337 16.94 3.23 -10.48
N ILE A 338 15.96 2.69 -9.76
CA ILE A 338 15.99 2.53 -8.30
C ILE A 338 17.28 1.86 -7.80
N GLY A 339 17.85 0.93 -8.56
CA GLY A 339 19.11 0.25 -8.24
C GLY A 339 20.35 1.14 -8.30
N ALA A 340 20.28 2.31 -8.96
CA ALA A 340 21.44 3.12 -9.32
C ALA A 340 22.02 3.95 -8.17
N SER A 341 21.25 4.29 -7.12
CA SER A 341 21.76 5.05 -5.97
C SER A 341 20.94 4.84 -4.70
N THR A 342 21.57 5.06 -3.54
CA THR A 342 20.88 5.01 -2.24
C THR A 342 19.75 6.04 -2.15
N TYR A 343 19.96 7.25 -2.67
CA TYR A 343 18.93 8.30 -2.74
C TYR A 343 17.66 7.83 -3.45
N ARG A 344 17.79 7.11 -4.58
CA ARG A 344 16.63 6.55 -5.29
C ARG A 344 15.95 5.46 -4.46
N LYS A 345 16.71 4.54 -3.85
CA LYS A 345 16.15 3.49 -2.98
C LYS A 345 15.35 4.07 -1.81
N GLU A 346 15.90 5.06 -1.12
CA GLU A 346 15.26 5.75 0.00
C GLU A 346 14.04 6.55 -0.44
N GLY A 347 14.13 7.24 -1.58
CA GLY A 347 12.97 7.96 -2.16
C GLY A 347 11.82 7.02 -2.49
N VAL A 348 12.09 5.89 -3.17
CA VAL A 348 11.06 4.87 -3.45
C VAL A 348 10.46 4.30 -2.17
N ARG A 349 11.29 3.98 -1.17
CA ARG A 349 10.81 3.51 0.13
C ARG A 349 9.86 4.53 0.75
N SER A 350 10.26 5.80 0.78
CA SER A 350 9.49 6.89 1.39
C SER A 350 8.15 7.10 0.69
N LEU A 351 8.12 7.05 -0.65
CA LEU A 351 6.90 7.15 -1.44
C LEU A 351 5.95 5.97 -1.19
N LEU A 352 6.46 4.74 -1.31
CA LEU A 352 5.64 3.54 -1.14
C LEU A 352 5.24 3.28 0.31
N ASP A 353 5.91 3.86 1.31
CA ASP A 353 5.43 3.82 2.70
C ASP A 353 4.26 4.79 2.93
N VAL A 354 4.14 5.86 2.13
CA VAL A 354 3.08 6.87 2.27
C VAL A 354 1.80 6.51 1.51
N TRP A 355 1.93 6.07 0.27
CA TRP A 355 0.77 5.73 -0.57
C TRP A 355 0.91 4.31 -1.15
N GLN A 356 -0.19 3.78 -1.68
CA GLN A 356 -0.32 2.43 -2.21
C GLN A 356 -0.35 2.48 -3.73
N ALA A 357 0.59 1.78 -4.36
CA ALA A 357 0.58 1.56 -5.80
C ALA A 357 -0.52 0.58 -6.20
N SER A 358 -1.15 0.81 -7.35
CA SER A 358 -2.06 -0.14 -8.00
C SER A 358 -1.30 -1.06 -8.96
N VAL A 359 -0.32 -0.49 -9.66
CA VAL A 359 0.60 -1.22 -10.54
C VAL A 359 2.01 -0.72 -10.29
N ILE A 360 2.97 -1.64 -10.15
CA ILE A 360 4.40 -1.35 -10.17
C ILE A 360 4.99 -1.98 -11.43
N LYS A 361 5.62 -1.18 -12.28
CA LYS A 361 6.28 -1.65 -13.50
C LYS A 361 7.76 -1.38 -13.43
N GLY A 362 8.59 -2.36 -13.80
CA GLY A 362 10.03 -2.16 -13.94
C GLY A 362 10.68 -3.21 -14.83
N ASN A 363 11.95 -3.00 -15.15
CA ASN A 363 12.78 -4.08 -15.69
C ASN A 363 13.32 -4.98 -14.57
N ALA A 364 14.06 -6.04 -14.93
CA ALA A 364 14.55 -7.03 -13.98
C ALA A 364 15.45 -6.42 -12.89
N GLY A 365 16.36 -5.52 -13.24
CA GLY A 365 17.26 -4.86 -12.28
C GLY A 365 16.52 -3.90 -11.34
N GLU A 366 15.52 -3.17 -11.84
CA GLU A 366 14.70 -2.27 -11.03
C GLU A 366 13.82 -3.04 -10.03
N LEU A 367 13.16 -4.10 -10.49
CA LEU A 367 12.33 -4.94 -9.62
C LEU A 367 13.18 -5.75 -8.65
N ALA A 368 14.38 -6.19 -9.02
CA ALA A 368 15.31 -6.83 -8.10
C ALA A 368 15.74 -5.88 -6.97
N ALA A 369 16.08 -4.64 -7.32
CA ALA A 369 16.44 -3.61 -6.35
C ALA A 369 15.25 -3.22 -5.45
N LEU A 370 14.02 -3.14 -5.98
CA LEU A 370 12.81 -2.95 -5.19
C LEU A 370 12.53 -4.14 -4.27
N ALA A 371 12.77 -5.36 -4.76
CA ALA A 371 12.63 -6.60 -4.02
C ALA A 371 13.70 -6.76 -2.91
N GLY A 372 14.84 -6.09 -3.05
CA GLY A 372 16.00 -6.26 -2.17
C GLY A 372 16.75 -7.56 -2.43
N THR A 373 16.62 -8.15 -3.62
CA THR A 373 17.36 -9.34 -4.05
C THR A 373 18.59 -8.95 -4.86
N THR A 374 19.64 -9.78 -4.81
CA THR A 374 20.88 -9.63 -5.58
C THR A 374 20.93 -10.56 -6.80
N GLU A 375 19.85 -11.27 -7.11
CA GLU A 375 19.81 -12.21 -8.24
C GLU A 375 20.03 -11.54 -9.59
N VAL A 376 19.60 -10.29 -9.76
CA VAL A 376 19.78 -9.49 -10.96
C VAL A 376 20.40 -8.15 -10.59
N GLU A 377 21.49 -7.80 -11.25
CA GLU A 377 22.16 -6.50 -11.07
C GLU A 377 21.69 -5.49 -12.13
N SER A 378 21.60 -4.23 -11.74
CA SER A 378 21.32 -3.10 -12.63
C SER A 378 22.61 -2.33 -12.95
N ARG A 379 22.77 -1.86 -14.19
CA ARG A 379 23.76 -0.86 -14.58
C ARG A 379 23.06 0.39 -15.07
N GLY A 380 22.81 1.34 -14.17
CA GLY A 380 22.00 2.51 -14.48
C GLY A 380 20.52 2.15 -14.60
N VAL A 381 19.90 2.44 -15.76
CA VAL A 381 18.52 2.03 -16.07
C VAL A 381 18.44 0.68 -16.79
N ASP A 382 19.57 0.11 -17.20
CA ASP A 382 19.62 -1.18 -17.89
C ASP A 382 19.85 -2.34 -16.91
N SER A 383 19.29 -3.51 -17.22
CA SER A 383 19.55 -4.76 -16.48
C SER A 383 20.78 -5.48 -17.03
N VAL A 384 21.53 -6.18 -16.17
CA VAL A 384 22.69 -7.00 -16.56
C VAL A 384 22.35 -8.49 -16.43
N GLY A 385 22.69 -9.30 -17.44
CA GLY A 385 22.54 -10.76 -17.41
C GLY A 385 21.23 -11.30 -18.00
N SER A 386 20.90 -12.55 -17.71
CA SER A 386 19.75 -13.29 -18.26
C SER A 386 18.40 -13.00 -17.58
N GLY A 387 18.37 -12.12 -16.58
CA GLY A 387 17.20 -11.90 -15.73
C GLY A 387 17.04 -12.97 -14.63
N PHE A 388 15.85 -13.07 -14.04
CA PHE A 388 15.53 -14.02 -12.98
C PHE A 388 15.52 -15.47 -13.48
N LYS A 389 15.92 -16.42 -12.63
CA LYS A 389 15.82 -17.86 -12.90
C LYS A 389 14.37 -18.34 -12.98
N ASP A 390 13.53 -17.79 -12.10
CA ASP A 390 12.09 -18.05 -12.06
C ASP A 390 11.32 -16.71 -11.99
N PRO A 391 11.15 -16.03 -13.13
CA PRO A 391 10.49 -14.73 -13.19
C PRO A 391 9.02 -14.79 -12.76
N GLU A 392 8.34 -15.92 -12.97
CA GLU A 392 6.91 -16.10 -12.64
C GLU A 392 6.68 -16.07 -11.14
N THR A 393 7.42 -16.92 -10.40
CA THR A 393 7.36 -16.93 -8.93
C THR A 393 7.83 -15.60 -8.35
N PHE A 394 8.84 -14.97 -8.97
CA PHE A 394 9.33 -13.67 -8.54
C PHE A 394 8.24 -12.59 -8.61
N VAL A 395 7.59 -12.40 -9.76
CA VAL A 395 6.55 -11.36 -9.90
C VAL A 395 5.34 -11.64 -9.02
N ALA A 396 4.95 -12.91 -8.84
CA ALA A 396 3.84 -13.28 -7.97
C ALA A 396 4.14 -12.95 -6.50
N ASN A 397 5.34 -13.27 -6.02
CA ASN A 397 5.73 -12.96 -4.65
C ASN A 397 5.88 -11.46 -4.41
N LEU A 398 6.44 -10.72 -5.38
CA LEU A 398 6.53 -9.28 -5.27
C LEU A 398 5.13 -8.62 -5.27
N ALA A 399 4.22 -9.10 -6.12
CA ALA A 399 2.84 -8.63 -6.16
C ALA A 399 2.08 -8.89 -4.83
N LYS A 400 2.25 -10.07 -4.22
CA LYS A 400 1.71 -10.36 -2.87
C LYS A 400 2.27 -9.41 -1.82
N ARG A 401 3.59 -9.19 -1.84
CA ARG A 401 4.29 -8.34 -0.86
C ARG A 401 3.87 -6.87 -0.95
N GLU A 402 3.77 -6.34 -2.16
CA GLU A 402 3.43 -4.95 -2.40
C GLU A 402 1.91 -4.71 -2.49
N ARG A 403 1.10 -5.78 -2.54
CA ARG A 403 -0.36 -5.75 -2.76
C ARG A 403 -0.79 -4.95 -3.97
N CYS A 404 -0.10 -5.16 -5.08
CA CYS A 404 -0.37 -4.47 -6.33
C CYS A 404 -0.12 -5.42 -7.50
N VAL A 405 -0.51 -5.01 -8.69
CA VAL A 405 -0.06 -5.70 -9.90
C VAL A 405 1.42 -5.36 -10.13
N VAL A 406 2.23 -6.36 -10.46
CA VAL A 406 3.64 -6.19 -10.82
C VAL A 406 3.81 -6.53 -12.30
N VAL A 407 4.49 -5.65 -13.02
CA VAL A 407 4.82 -5.81 -14.44
C VAL A 407 6.35 -5.83 -14.59
N LEU A 408 6.89 -7.01 -14.86
CA LEU A 408 8.30 -7.22 -15.20
C LEU A 408 8.46 -7.17 -16.72
N THR A 409 9.20 -6.17 -17.19
CA THR A 409 9.45 -5.97 -18.61
C THR A 409 10.75 -6.62 -19.09
N GLY A 410 10.77 -7.12 -20.33
CA GLY A 410 11.94 -7.74 -20.95
C GLY A 410 11.64 -8.32 -22.34
N PRO A 411 12.49 -9.23 -22.88
CA PRO A 411 12.16 -9.99 -24.09
C PRO A 411 10.90 -10.87 -23.94
N VAL A 412 10.56 -11.19 -22.70
CA VAL A 412 9.31 -11.81 -22.29
C VAL A 412 8.81 -10.98 -21.11
N ASP A 413 7.59 -10.47 -21.19
CA ASP A 413 7.00 -9.69 -20.11
C ASP A 413 6.18 -10.62 -19.19
N TYR A 414 6.29 -10.39 -17.88
CA TYR A 414 5.56 -11.13 -16.85
C TYR A 414 4.71 -10.16 -16.04
N ILE A 415 3.42 -10.43 -15.92
CA ILE A 415 2.48 -9.62 -15.15
C ILE A 415 1.83 -10.49 -14.10
N SER A 416 1.75 -10.03 -12.85
CA SER A 416 1.08 -10.77 -11.78
C SER A 416 0.34 -9.87 -10.81
N ASP A 417 -0.83 -10.34 -10.35
CA ASP A 417 -1.59 -9.80 -9.22
C ASP A 417 -1.29 -10.54 -7.90
N GLY A 418 -0.29 -11.44 -7.92
CA GLY A 418 0.08 -12.29 -6.79
C GLY A 418 -0.71 -13.60 -6.71
N GLN A 419 -1.77 -13.79 -7.49
CA GLN A 419 -2.44 -15.09 -7.62
C GLN A 419 -2.11 -15.78 -8.93
N ARG A 420 -2.08 -15.00 -10.01
CA ARG A 420 -1.96 -15.47 -11.39
C ARG A 420 -0.76 -14.82 -12.04
N VAL A 421 -0.24 -15.45 -13.08
CA VAL A 421 0.84 -14.87 -13.89
C VAL A 421 0.48 -14.89 -15.37
N ALA A 422 0.46 -13.71 -15.99
CA ALA A 422 0.41 -13.56 -17.44
C ALA A 422 1.82 -13.47 -18.00
N VAL A 423 2.06 -14.20 -19.08
CA VAL A 423 3.33 -14.21 -19.82
C VAL A 423 3.04 -13.74 -21.24
N LEU A 424 3.70 -12.66 -21.65
CA LEU A 424 3.56 -12.04 -22.96
C LEU A 424 4.88 -12.13 -23.74
N ARG A 425 4.80 -12.46 -25.03
CA ARG A 425 5.97 -12.69 -25.91
C ARG A 425 5.95 -11.83 -27.17
N ASN A 426 5.25 -10.70 -27.11
CA ASN A 426 5.20 -9.72 -28.19
C ASN A 426 6.32 -8.68 -28.04
N GLY A 427 6.56 -7.93 -29.12
CA GLY A 427 7.38 -6.73 -29.10
C GLY A 427 8.75 -6.93 -29.78
N PRO A 428 9.15 -6.03 -30.69
CA PRO A 428 10.43 -6.13 -31.39
C PRO A 428 11.59 -5.51 -30.59
N ASP A 429 12.81 -6.03 -30.79
CA ASP A 429 14.06 -5.56 -30.14
C ASP A 429 14.34 -4.06 -30.33
N VAL A 430 13.77 -3.43 -31.36
CA VAL A 430 13.92 -1.98 -31.61
C VAL A 430 13.31 -1.13 -30.50
N LEU A 431 12.39 -1.66 -29.68
CA LEU A 431 11.87 -0.97 -28.48
C LEU A 431 12.98 -0.65 -27.48
N ALA A 432 14.05 -1.46 -27.43
CA ALA A 432 15.22 -1.20 -26.60
C ALA A 432 16.21 -0.20 -27.23
N LYS A 433 15.94 0.28 -28.45
CA LYS A 433 16.80 1.21 -29.21
C LYS A 433 16.27 2.63 -29.24
N ILE A 434 15.14 2.90 -28.59
CA ILE A 434 14.59 4.24 -28.38
C ILE A 434 14.59 4.59 -26.91
N THR A 435 14.80 5.87 -26.59
CA THR A 435 14.69 6.33 -25.22
C THR A 435 13.22 6.31 -24.77
N GLY A 436 12.98 5.90 -23.53
CA GLY A 436 11.67 6.03 -22.91
C GLY A 436 10.61 5.04 -23.33
N SER A 437 10.91 3.95 -24.04
CA SER A 437 9.93 2.88 -24.33
C SER A 437 9.29 2.34 -23.05
N GLY A 438 10.11 2.05 -22.05
CA GLY A 438 9.63 1.64 -20.72
C GLY A 438 8.79 2.72 -20.02
N CYS A 439 9.11 4.00 -20.17
CA CYS A 439 8.34 5.08 -19.54
C CYS A 439 7.00 5.33 -20.26
N MET A 440 7.00 5.27 -21.59
CA MET A 440 5.77 5.30 -22.40
C MET A 440 4.83 4.18 -21.99
N LEU A 441 5.34 2.97 -21.73
CA LEU A 441 4.54 1.87 -21.21
C LEU A 441 3.86 2.22 -19.88
N GLY A 442 4.53 2.97 -19.00
CA GLY A 442 3.92 3.47 -17.76
C GLY A 442 2.69 4.35 -18.04
N SER A 443 2.78 5.27 -18.99
CA SER A 443 1.65 6.14 -19.38
C SER A 443 0.52 5.36 -20.05
N ILE A 444 0.85 4.38 -20.89
CA ILE A 444 -0.12 3.49 -21.54
C ILE A 444 -0.89 2.68 -20.47
N ILE A 445 -0.18 2.04 -19.53
CA ILE A 445 -0.80 1.29 -18.43
C ILE A 445 -1.66 2.21 -17.56
N ALA A 446 -1.20 3.42 -17.23
CA ALA A 446 -1.97 4.37 -16.43
C ALA A 446 -3.27 4.77 -17.12
N SER A 447 -3.25 4.93 -18.44
CA SER A 447 -4.44 5.24 -19.25
C SER A 447 -5.48 4.10 -19.17
N TYR A 448 -5.05 2.85 -19.31
CA TYR A 448 -5.95 1.71 -19.16
C TYR A 448 -6.40 1.45 -17.71
N CYS A 449 -5.58 1.76 -16.72
CA CYS A 449 -5.97 1.72 -15.32
C CYS A 449 -7.08 2.75 -15.04
N ALA A 450 -6.97 3.96 -15.58
CA ALA A 450 -8.03 4.97 -15.51
C ALA A 450 -9.34 4.47 -16.12
N THR A 451 -9.29 3.92 -17.33
CA THR A 451 -10.46 3.34 -18.02
C THR A 451 -11.09 2.20 -17.22
N ALA A 452 -10.29 1.25 -16.75
CA ALA A 452 -10.77 0.13 -15.94
C ALA A 452 -11.45 0.60 -14.65
N ALA A 453 -10.90 1.63 -14.00
CA ALA A 453 -11.48 2.19 -12.78
C ALA A 453 -12.79 2.96 -13.03
N GLN A 454 -12.92 3.63 -14.18
CA GLN A 454 -14.16 4.30 -14.59
C GLN A 454 -15.27 3.32 -15.01
N LEU A 455 -14.90 2.17 -15.56
CA LEU A 455 -15.83 1.09 -15.91
C LEU A 455 -16.37 0.37 -14.68
N ALA A 456 -15.57 0.27 -13.63
CA ALA A 456 -16.01 -0.32 -12.38
C ALA A 456 -16.98 0.60 -11.65
N ALA A 457 -18.17 0.08 -11.29
CA ALA A 457 -19.18 0.85 -10.57
C ALA A 457 -18.64 1.34 -9.21
N GLN A 458 -18.33 2.63 -9.11
CA GLN A 458 -18.03 3.27 -7.84
C GLN A 458 -19.34 3.60 -7.13
N ASP A 459 -19.47 3.19 -5.87
CA ASP A 459 -20.54 3.69 -5.01
C ASP A 459 -20.18 5.13 -4.61
N PRO A 460 -20.95 6.14 -5.04
CA PRO A 460 -20.68 7.53 -4.71
C PRO A 460 -20.89 7.84 -3.23
N THR A 461 -21.59 6.99 -2.48
CA THR A 461 -21.85 7.19 -1.04
C THR A 461 -20.75 6.62 -0.13
N SER A 462 -19.78 5.91 -0.70
CA SER A 462 -18.73 5.22 0.04
C SER A 462 -17.39 5.95 -0.06
N GLU A 463 -17.22 7.02 0.72
CA GLU A 463 -16.00 7.84 0.65
C GLU A 463 -14.82 7.28 1.49
N ASN A 464 -15.09 6.59 2.60
CA ASN A 464 -14.06 6.17 3.56
C ASN A 464 -13.92 4.65 3.67
N GLY A 465 -12.68 4.16 3.75
CA GLY A 465 -12.36 2.75 4.05
C GLY A 465 -12.47 1.76 2.89
N GLN A 466 -12.57 2.24 1.65
CA GLN A 466 -12.57 1.40 0.45
C GLN A 466 -11.46 1.79 -0.51
N LEU A 467 -10.88 0.78 -1.16
CA LEU A 467 -9.88 0.96 -2.21
C LEU A 467 -10.56 1.37 -3.54
N PHE A 468 -9.75 1.75 -4.52
CA PHE A 468 -10.22 1.91 -5.88
C PHE A 468 -10.77 0.59 -6.43
N LYS A 469 -11.66 0.67 -7.43
CA LYS A 469 -12.21 -0.50 -8.13
C LYS A 469 -11.67 -0.61 -9.55
N GLY A 470 -11.73 -1.80 -10.13
CA GLY A 470 -11.30 -2.09 -11.51
C GLY A 470 -10.24 -3.19 -11.56
N ASP A 471 -10.21 -3.93 -12.67
CA ASP A 471 -9.25 -5.02 -12.90
C ASP A 471 -7.93 -4.46 -13.43
N MET A 472 -7.02 -4.12 -12.52
CA MET A 472 -5.70 -3.57 -12.87
C MET A 472 -4.80 -4.61 -13.54
N PHE A 473 -5.07 -5.90 -13.33
CA PHE A 473 -4.29 -6.97 -13.94
C PHE A 473 -4.55 -7.00 -15.44
N VAL A 474 -5.83 -6.99 -15.83
CA VAL A 474 -6.22 -6.86 -17.24
C VAL A 474 -5.76 -5.50 -17.80
N ALA A 475 -5.89 -4.39 -17.06
CA ALA A 475 -5.41 -3.09 -17.53
C ALA A 475 -3.90 -3.06 -17.81
N ALA A 476 -3.09 -3.71 -16.97
CA ALA A 476 -1.66 -3.84 -17.17
C ALA A 476 -1.32 -4.71 -18.39
N ILE A 477 -2.01 -5.85 -18.56
CA ILE A 477 -1.88 -6.71 -19.74
C ILE A 477 -2.22 -5.93 -21.02
N THR A 478 -3.34 -5.20 -21.02
CA THR A 478 -3.75 -4.34 -22.13
C THR A 478 -2.65 -3.35 -22.48
N GLY A 479 -2.07 -2.67 -21.50
CA GLY A 479 -1.03 -1.69 -21.77
C GLY A 479 0.23 -2.28 -22.38
N VAL A 480 0.68 -3.45 -21.92
CA VAL A 480 1.83 -4.15 -22.49
C VAL A 480 1.54 -4.64 -23.90
N LEU A 481 0.41 -5.30 -24.13
CA LEU A 481 0.00 -5.78 -25.44
C LEU A 481 -0.15 -4.65 -26.46
N VAL A 482 -0.78 -3.53 -26.07
CA VAL A 482 -0.99 -2.37 -26.94
C VAL A 482 0.35 -1.78 -27.40
N LEU A 483 1.31 -1.60 -26.49
CA LEU A 483 2.63 -1.10 -26.87
C LEU A 483 3.38 -2.07 -27.79
N THR A 484 3.41 -3.35 -27.41
CA THR A 484 4.21 -4.36 -28.11
C THR A 484 3.66 -4.70 -29.48
N VAL A 485 2.33 -4.84 -29.61
CA VAL A 485 1.67 -5.06 -30.90
C VAL A 485 1.79 -3.83 -31.80
N ALA A 486 1.58 -2.62 -31.28
CA ALA A 486 1.78 -1.39 -32.07
C ALA A 486 3.23 -1.26 -32.56
N ALA A 487 4.21 -1.68 -31.76
CA ALA A 487 5.62 -1.71 -32.16
C ALA A 487 5.89 -2.73 -33.28
N GLU A 488 5.30 -3.92 -33.23
CA GLU A 488 5.40 -4.91 -34.30
C GLU A 488 4.78 -4.40 -35.62
N LEU A 489 3.66 -3.69 -35.54
CA LEU A 489 3.05 -3.03 -36.69
C LEU A 489 3.94 -1.91 -37.23
N ALA A 490 4.53 -1.09 -36.35
CA ALA A 490 5.41 0.00 -36.73
C ALA A 490 6.65 -0.48 -37.49
N VAL A 491 7.27 -1.59 -37.06
CA VAL A 491 8.44 -2.18 -37.75
C VAL A 491 8.12 -2.62 -39.18
N LYS A 492 6.87 -3.03 -39.45
CA LYS A 492 6.44 -3.48 -40.78
C LYS A 492 6.16 -2.32 -41.74
N ARG A 493 6.11 -1.08 -41.25
CA ARG A 493 5.83 0.08 -42.11
C ARG A 493 7.00 0.39 -43.03
N SER A 494 6.69 0.75 -44.27
CA SER A 494 7.72 1.04 -45.29
C SER A 494 8.56 2.28 -44.99
N ASP A 495 8.03 3.24 -44.24
CA ASP A 495 8.68 4.50 -43.84
C ASP A 495 9.58 4.37 -42.60
N VAL A 496 9.49 3.27 -41.86
CA VAL A 496 10.36 2.99 -40.70
C VAL A 496 11.67 2.35 -41.18
N LYS A 497 12.77 3.10 -41.05
CA LYS A 497 14.12 2.71 -41.51
C LYS A 497 15.15 2.55 -40.38
N GLY A 498 14.79 2.91 -39.15
CA GLY A 498 15.64 2.84 -37.97
C GLY A 498 15.01 3.52 -36.76
N PRO A 499 15.71 3.61 -35.61
CA PRO A 499 15.14 4.10 -34.35
C PRO A 499 14.51 5.50 -34.42
N GLY A 500 15.13 6.42 -35.19
CA GLY A 500 14.62 7.78 -35.35
C GLY A 500 13.26 7.85 -36.06
N THR A 501 13.06 7.03 -37.10
CA THR A 501 11.77 6.90 -37.80
C THR A 501 10.80 5.95 -37.10
N PHE A 502 11.32 5.04 -36.27
CA PHE A 502 10.51 4.07 -35.54
C PHE A 502 9.65 4.75 -34.46
N LEU A 503 10.18 5.72 -33.70
CA LEU A 503 9.39 6.38 -32.66
C LEU A 503 8.15 7.10 -33.21
N PRO A 504 8.23 7.92 -34.27
CA PRO A 504 7.03 8.45 -34.94
C PRO A 504 6.13 7.34 -35.49
N GLY A 505 6.70 6.33 -36.15
CA GLY A 505 5.94 5.19 -36.68
C GLY A 505 5.20 4.39 -35.60
N LEU A 506 5.76 4.31 -34.39
CA LEU A 506 5.12 3.71 -33.22
C LEU A 506 3.93 4.54 -32.74
N ILE A 507 4.08 5.85 -32.63
CA ILE A 507 2.99 6.76 -32.25
C ILE A 507 1.85 6.67 -33.26
N ASP A 508 2.15 6.68 -34.56
CA ASP A 508 1.16 6.48 -35.62
C ASP A 508 0.46 5.11 -35.52
N SER A 509 1.24 4.06 -35.21
CA SER A 509 0.70 2.71 -35.07
C SER A 509 -0.19 2.56 -33.85
N LEU A 510 0.09 3.27 -32.76
CA LEU A 510 -0.79 3.37 -31.59
C LEU A 510 -2.10 4.09 -31.94
N TRP A 511 -2.02 5.16 -32.75
CA TRP A 511 -3.20 5.93 -33.17
C TRP A 511 -4.20 5.07 -33.96
N VAL A 512 -3.73 4.25 -34.90
CA VAL A 512 -4.59 3.40 -35.75
C VAL A 512 -4.88 2.01 -35.14
N LEU A 513 -4.41 1.73 -33.92
CA LEU A 513 -4.53 0.41 -33.32
C LEU A 513 -5.99 0.08 -32.93
N GLU A 514 -6.60 -0.84 -33.66
CA GLU A 514 -7.91 -1.41 -33.31
C GLU A 514 -7.82 -2.68 -32.42
N PRO A 515 -8.87 -3.00 -31.63
CA PRO A 515 -8.94 -4.20 -30.80
C PRO A 515 -8.53 -5.50 -31.50
N GLU A 516 -8.95 -5.68 -32.75
CA GLU A 516 -8.75 -6.90 -33.53
C GLU A 516 -7.26 -7.15 -33.81
N HIS A 517 -6.46 -6.09 -33.96
CA HIS A 517 -5.01 -6.22 -34.13
C HIS A 517 -4.38 -6.90 -32.91
N VAL A 518 -4.78 -6.46 -31.71
CA VAL A 518 -4.25 -6.99 -30.46
C VAL A 518 -4.75 -8.41 -30.22
N GLN A 519 -6.04 -8.67 -30.41
CA GLN A 519 -6.63 -10.00 -30.24
C GLN A 519 -6.02 -11.05 -31.18
N THR A 520 -5.64 -10.64 -32.40
CA THR A 520 -5.04 -11.55 -33.39
C THR A 520 -3.55 -11.78 -33.15
N LEU A 521 -2.80 -10.75 -32.75
CA LEU A 521 -1.34 -10.80 -32.66
C LEU A 521 -0.83 -11.13 -31.25
N ALA A 522 -1.67 -11.06 -30.21
CA ALA A 522 -1.26 -11.29 -28.83
C ALA A 522 -0.75 -12.73 -28.61
N MET A 523 0.44 -12.83 -28.05
CA MET A 523 1.06 -14.06 -27.58
C MET A 523 0.95 -14.12 -26.06
N LEU A 524 -0.27 -14.37 -25.56
CA LEU A 524 -0.62 -14.40 -24.13
C LEU A 524 -0.84 -15.83 -23.62
N SER A 525 -0.13 -16.19 -22.56
CA SER A 525 -0.44 -17.36 -21.72
C SER A 525 -0.66 -16.97 -20.27
N ILE A 526 -1.63 -17.60 -19.61
CA ILE A 526 -1.94 -17.42 -18.18
C ILE A 526 -1.57 -18.69 -17.42
N LYS A 527 -1.01 -18.52 -16.23
CA LYS A 527 -0.67 -19.57 -15.28
C LYS A 527 -1.30 -19.32 -13.92
#